data_AF-A0A2V8GGK2-F1
#
_entry.id   AF-A0A2V8GGK2-F1
#
_cell.length_a   1.000
_cell.length_b   1.000
_cell.length_c   1.000
_cell.angle_alpha   90.00
_cell.angle_beta   90.00
_cell.angle_gamma   90.00
#
_symmetry.space_group_name_H-M   'P 1'
#
loop_
_entity.id
_entity.type
_entity.pdbx_description
1 polymer ?
#
loop_
_entity_poly.entity_id
_entity_poly.type
_entity_poly.pdbx_seq_one_letter_code
_entity_poly.pdbx_strand_id
1 'polypeptide(L)'
;MNSEFDRLVERAADPNLIPGIYNYCDGRCPRCPFNERCLSFLENRDLDAQQGPATNDEALAEALERSIQRTIEFLKETAKREGFDLSAALAAGPKASDDASDDPARHRSDQLFVHAQAYADMTDPVMRALAPVLVLRGDAALTDAAETIAWFSTLLAPKIGRAIATRADLADDPTGRQSDANGSAKVARLAIAESRRAWGVLMEAGKATADGVPAAAVQMLDDIDLQLAERFPLAMEFVRPGFDEPAVAAGAQTRLPPCAPRDLPAAR
;
A
#
# COMPACT_ATOMS: atom_id res chain seq x y z
N MET A 1 -33.16 -9.30 8.78
CA MET A 1 -32.28 -8.20 8.34
C MET A 1 -30.90 -8.82 8.19
N ASN A 2 -30.32 -8.81 6.98
CA ASN A 2 -28.93 -9.25 6.81
C ASN A 2 -28.05 -8.36 7.68
N SER A 3 -27.15 -8.95 8.47
CA SER A 3 -26.22 -8.17 9.26
C SER A 3 -25.30 -7.38 8.33
N GLU A 4 -24.69 -6.30 8.82
CA GLU A 4 -23.72 -5.56 8.03
C GLU A 4 -22.54 -6.44 7.57
N PHE A 5 -22.19 -7.44 8.38
CA PHE A 5 -21.25 -8.49 8.03
C PHE A 5 -21.71 -9.31 6.83
N ASP A 6 -22.97 -9.75 6.79
CA ASP A 6 -23.52 -10.51 5.65
C ASP A 6 -23.53 -9.67 4.37
N ARG A 7 -23.83 -8.37 4.46
CA ARG A 7 -23.74 -7.43 3.33
C ARG A 7 -22.32 -7.36 2.78
N LEU A 8 -21.31 -7.27 3.66
CA LEU A 8 -19.90 -7.23 3.25
C LEU A 8 -19.46 -8.54 2.59
N VAL A 9 -19.85 -9.69 3.16
CA VAL A 9 -19.53 -11.02 2.61
C VAL A 9 -20.19 -11.21 1.24
N GLU A 10 -21.46 -10.83 1.10
CA GLU A 10 -22.18 -10.88 -0.18
C GLU A 10 -21.49 -10.00 -1.23
N ARG A 11 -21.09 -8.77 -0.87
CA ARG A 11 -20.34 -7.89 -1.76
C ARG A 11 -18.99 -8.49 -2.15
N ALA A 12 -18.25 -9.04 -1.19
CA ALA A 12 -16.94 -9.65 -1.44
C ALA A 12 -17.01 -10.87 -2.37
N ALA A 13 -18.18 -11.51 -2.50
CA ALA A 13 -18.43 -12.62 -3.41
C ALA A 13 -18.78 -12.18 -4.85
N ASP A 14 -18.92 -10.88 -5.13
CA ASP A 14 -19.22 -10.38 -6.48
C ASP A 14 -18.05 -10.70 -7.45
N PRO A 15 -18.28 -11.49 -8.52
CA PRO A 15 -17.26 -11.89 -9.48
C PRO A 15 -16.73 -10.71 -10.33
N ASN A 16 -17.36 -9.54 -10.29
CA ASN A 16 -16.85 -8.34 -10.95
C ASN A 16 -15.75 -7.65 -10.13
N LEU A 17 -15.72 -7.83 -8.81
CA LEU A 17 -14.65 -7.30 -7.96
C LEU A 17 -13.36 -8.07 -8.20
N ILE A 18 -12.22 -7.43 -7.92
CA ILE A 18 -10.89 -8.04 -8.04
C ILE A 18 -10.38 -8.40 -6.64
N PRO A 19 -10.38 -9.70 -6.27
CA PRO A 19 -9.97 -10.13 -4.94
C PRO A 19 -8.53 -9.73 -4.63
N GLY A 20 -8.32 -9.06 -3.50
CA GLY A 20 -6.99 -8.64 -3.05
C GLY A 20 -6.34 -7.49 -3.85
N ILE A 21 -7.05 -6.80 -4.76
CA ILE A 21 -6.48 -5.66 -5.52
C ILE A 21 -5.87 -4.57 -4.63
N TYR A 22 -6.46 -4.34 -3.46
CA TYR A 22 -6.00 -3.37 -2.47
C TYR A 22 -4.74 -3.83 -1.70
N ASN A 23 -4.35 -5.10 -1.76
CA ASN A 23 -3.17 -5.60 -1.04
C ASN A 23 -1.86 -5.10 -1.66
N TYR A 24 -1.86 -4.90 -2.99
CA TYR A 24 -0.67 -4.57 -3.78
C TYR A 24 -0.90 -3.36 -4.70
N CYS A 25 -1.73 -2.41 -4.26
CA CYS A 25 -1.90 -1.11 -4.90
C CYS A 25 -0.99 -0.04 -4.28
N ASP A 26 -0.94 1.13 -4.92
CA ASP A 26 -0.25 2.32 -4.43
C ASP A 26 -1.13 3.25 -3.57
N GLY A 27 -2.41 2.92 -3.39
CA GLY A 27 -3.36 3.69 -2.60
C GLY A 27 -3.86 4.99 -3.25
N ARG A 28 -3.46 5.31 -4.49
CA ARG A 28 -3.92 6.53 -5.20
C ARG A 28 -5.29 6.32 -5.81
N CYS A 29 -6.30 6.08 -4.98
CA CYS A 29 -7.68 5.82 -5.40
C CYS A 29 -8.25 6.85 -6.41
N PRO A 30 -7.98 8.17 -6.28
CA PRO A 30 -8.44 9.15 -7.29
C PRO A 30 -7.89 8.93 -8.70
N ARG A 31 -6.75 8.25 -8.83
CA ARG A 31 -6.09 7.93 -10.11
C ARG A 31 -6.29 6.46 -10.52
N CYS A 32 -6.98 5.66 -9.72
CA CYS A 32 -7.10 4.22 -9.95
C CYS A 32 -8.21 3.90 -10.97
N PRO A 33 -7.91 3.17 -12.06
CA PRO A 33 -8.91 2.79 -13.06
C PRO A 33 -9.84 1.65 -12.58
N PHE A 34 -9.57 1.06 -11.42
CA PHE A 34 -10.27 -0.13 -10.90
C PHE A 34 -11.18 0.16 -9.70
N ASN A 35 -11.57 1.43 -9.50
CA ASN A 35 -12.40 1.85 -8.36
C ASN A 35 -13.69 1.03 -8.24
N GLU A 36 -14.44 0.84 -9.33
CA GLU A 36 -15.69 0.05 -9.34
C GLU A 36 -15.46 -1.47 -9.25
N ARG A 37 -14.20 -1.90 -9.12
CA ARG A 37 -13.80 -3.31 -8.98
C ARG A 37 -12.98 -3.56 -7.72
N CYS A 38 -12.86 -2.56 -6.85
CA CYS A 38 -12.09 -2.66 -5.62
C CYS A 38 -13.04 -2.65 -4.41
N LEU A 39 -13.13 -3.79 -3.71
CA LEU A 39 -13.97 -3.92 -2.51
C LEU A 39 -13.69 -2.80 -1.49
N SER A 40 -12.40 -2.53 -1.21
CA SER A 40 -12.00 -1.53 -0.24
C SER A 40 -12.40 -0.11 -0.65
N PHE A 41 -12.23 0.27 -1.93
CA PHE A 41 -12.67 1.58 -2.41
C PHE A 41 -14.18 1.73 -2.30
N LEU A 42 -14.90 0.71 -2.74
CA LEU A 42 -16.34 0.66 -2.75
C LEU A 42 -16.96 0.71 -1.33
N GLU A 43 -16.36 0.00 -0.37
CA GLU A 43 -16.76 0.10 1.04
C GLU A 43 -16.44 1.48 1.62
N ASN A 44 -15.25 2.04 1.36
CA ASN A 44 -14.89 3.37 1.86
C ASN A 44 -15.78 4.47 1.27
N ARG A 45 -16.09 4.40 -0.02
CA ARG A 45 -17.03 5.33 -0.68
C ARG A 45 -18.41 5.32 -0.02
N ASP A 46 -18.92 4.12 0.27
CA ASP A 46 -20.24 3.98 0.88
C ASP A 46 -20.23 4.47 2.35
N LEU A 47 -19.13 4.27 3.08
CA LEU A 47 -18.94 4.83 4.43
C LEU A 47 -18.85 6.36 4.39
N ASP A 48 -18.05 6.92 3.49
CA ASP A 48 -17.88 8.37 3.33
C ASP A 48 -19.22 9.03 2.98
N ALA A 49 -20.04 8.38 2.13
CA ALA A 49 -21.38 8.85 1.79
C ALA A 49 -22.35 8.82 2.98
N GLN A 50 -22.17 7.90 3.93
CA GLN A 50 -23.01 7.80 5.13
C GLN A 50 -22.58 8.77 6.24
N GLN A 51 -21.27 8.96 6.41
CA GLN A 51 -20.72 9.70 7.54
C GLN A 51 -20.41 11.16 7.22
N GLY A 52 -20.25 11.50 5.93
CA GLY A 52 -19.74 12.79 5.51
C GLY A 52 -18.27 13.01 5.90
N PRO A 53 -17.65 14.11 5.45
CA PRO A 53 -16.28 14.43 5.80
C PRO A 53 -16.16 14.78 7.29
N ALA A 54 -15.11 14.27 7.95
CA ALA A 54 -14.71 14.77 9.27
C ALA A 54 -14.18 16.20 9.13
N THR A 55 -14.90 17.17 9.71
CA THR A 55 -14.59 18.61 9.55
C THR A 55 -13.77 19.18 10.71
N ASN A 56 -13.62 18.43 11.80
CA ASN A 56 -12.85 18.80 12.99
C ASN A 56 -12.34 17.55 13.73
N ASP A 57 -11.54 17.76 14.78
CA ASP A 57 -10.91 16.69 15.56
C ASP A 57 -11.94 15.79 16.27
N GLU A 58 -13.05 16.35 16.74
CA GLU A 58 -14.13 15.60 17.40
C GLU A 58 -14.83 14.66 16.43
N ALA A 59 -15.24 15.16 15.26
CA ALA A 59 -15.85 14.35 14.20
C ALA A 59 -14.88 13.27 13.68
N LEU A 60 -13.58 13.56 13.65
CA LEU A 60 -12.55 12.57 13.32
C LEU A 60 -12.46 11.48 14.39
N ALA A 61 -12.44 11.84 15.67
CA ALA A 61 -12.41 10.88 16.77
C ALA A 61 -13.66 9.97 16.77
N GLU A 62 -14.84 10.55 16.55
CA GLU A 62 -16.08 9.77 16.45
C GLU A 62 -16.09 8.83 15.23
N ALA A 63 -15.59 9.30 14.07
CA ALA A 63 -15.47 8.46 12.88
C ALA A 63 -14.52 7.27 13.12
N LEU A 64 -13.40 7.52 13.81
CA LEU A 64 -12.45 6.49 14.21
C LEU A 64 -13.08 5.49 15.18
N GLU A 65 -13.76 5.96 16.21
CA GLU A 65 -14.45 5.11 17.19
C GLU A 65 -15.46 4.19 16.49
N ARG A 66 -16.30 4.74 15.61
CA ARG A 66 -17.26 3.97 14.81
C ARG A 66 -16.57 2.90 13.96
N SER A 67 -15.49 3.24 13.28
CA SER A 67 -14.74 2.30 12.44
C SER A 67 -14.14 1.14 13.25
N ILE A 68 -13.59 1.45 14.43
CA ILE A 68 -13.03 0.44 15.35
C ILE A 68 -14.14 -0.46 15.88
N GLN A 69 -15.25 0.12 16.34
CA GLN A 69 -16.39 -0.63 16.87
C GLN A 69 -16.97 -1.58 15.82
N ARG A 70 -17.17 -1.11 14.58
CA ARG A 70 -17.59 -1.93 13.44
C ARG A 70 -16.65 -3.12 13.21
N THR A 71 -15.34 -2.87 13.25
CA THR A 71 -14.32 -3.91 13.08
C THR A 71 -14.40 -4.96 14.20
N ILE A 72 -14.56 -4.54 15.45
CA ILE A 72 -14.72 -5.44 16.61
C ILE A 72 -15.97 -6.31 16.45
N GLU A 73 -17.08 -5.75 15.98
CA GLU A 73 -18.32 -6.48 15.73
C GLU A 73 -18.14 -7.56 14.65
N PHE A 74 -17.46 -7.23 13.56
CA PHE A 74 -17.12 -8.22 12.52
C PHE A 74 -16.21 -9.34 13.03
N LEU A 75 -15.20 -9.00 13.85
CA LEU A 75 -14.34 -10.01 14.48
C LEU A 75 -15.12 -10.95 15.40
N LYS A 76 -16.03 -10.42 16.22
CA LYS A 76 -16.90 -11.22 17.11
C LYS A 76 -17.82 -12.15 16.31
N GLU A 77 -18.45 -11.64 15.25
CA GLU A 77 -19.34 -12.45 14.42
C GLU A 77 -18.57 -13.55 13.67
N THR A 78 -17.39 -13.23 13.14
CA THR A 78 -16.51 -14.22 12.49
C THR A 78 -16.07 -15.29 13.49
N ALA A 79 -15.59 -14.89 14.67
CA ALA A 79 -15.16 -15.82 15.72
C ALA A 79 -16.30 -16.78 16.12
N LYS A 80 -17.51 -16.25 16.29
CA LYS A 80 -18.70 -17.06 16.58
C LYS A 80 -19.01 -18.07 15.47
N ARG A 81 -18.93 -17.68 14.19
CA ARG A 81 -19.22 -18.57 13.04
C ARG A 81 -18.18 -19.68 12.89
N GLU A 82 -16.91 -19.36 13.10
CA GLU A 82 -15.79 -20.29 13.00
C GLU A 82 -15.55 -21.10 14.30
N GLY A 83 -16.30 -20.81 15.37
CA GLY A 83 -16.18 -21.51 16.66
C GLY A 83 -14.96 -21.09 17.51
N PHE A 84 -14.39 -19.90 17.26
CA PHE A 84 -13.31 -19.34 18.07
C PHE A 84 -13.85 -18.55 19.28
N ASP A 85 -13.27 -18.79 20.45
CA ASP A 85 -13.49 -17.95 21.64
C ASP A 85 -12.53 -16.75 21.65
N LEU A 86 -13.00 -15.63 21.11
CA LEU A 86 -12.24 -14.38 21.04
C LEU A 86 -11.90 -13.82 22.44
N SER A 87 -12.77 -14.06 23.43
CA SER A 87 -12.58 -13.55 24.79
C SER A 87 -11.44 -14.29 25.50
N ALA A 88 -11.34 -15.61 25.33
CA ALA A 88 -10.21 -16.38 25.83
C ALA A 88 -8.88 -15.96 25.18
N ALA A 89 -8.87 -15.70 23.87
CA ALA A 89 -7.67 -15.26 23.15
C ALA A 89 -7.16 -13.87 23.62
N LEU A 90 -8.07 -12.91 23.83
CA LEU A 90 -7.72 -11.58 24.34
C LEU A 90 -7.22 -11.64 25.79
N ALA A 91 -7.81 -12.49 26.63
CA ALA A 91 -7.41 -12.68 28.01
C ALA A 91 -6.04 -13.38 28.16
N ALA A 92 -5.67 -14.25 27.21
CA ALA A 92 -4.38 -14.93 27.21
C ALA A 92 -3.19 -14.00 26.94
N GLY A 93 -3.43 -12.79 26.43
CA GLY A 93 -2.39 -11.84 26.04
C GLY A 93 -1.58 -12.32 24.82
N PRO A 94 -0.72 -11.46 24.24
CA PRO A 94 0.19 -11.88 23.19
C PRO A 94 1.12 -12.96 23.75
N LYS A 95 1.20 -14.11 23.06
CA LYS A 95 2.24 -15.10 23.35
C LYS A 95 3.59 -14.45 23.05
N ALA A 96 4.37 -14.17 24.09
CA ALA A 96 5.77 -13.79 23.91
C ALA A 96 6.48 -15.00 23.27
N SER A 97 6.95 -14.84 22.04
CA SER A 97 7.92 -15.73 21.44
C SER A 97 9.31 -15.28 21.89
N ASP A 98 10.10 -16.22 22.39
CA ASP A 98 11.51 -15.96 22.77
C ASP A 98 12.43 -15.87 21.53
N ASP A 99 11.87 -16.05 20.32
CA ASP A 99 12.60 -15.90 19.08
C ASP A 99 12.60 -14.42 18.63
N ALA A 100 13.77 -13.79 18.64
CA ALA A 100 13.95 -12.43 18.12
C ALA A 100 13.55 -12.30 16.63
N SER A 101 13.45 -13.43 15.90
CA SER A 101 12.92 -13.47 14.54
C SER A 101 11.42 -13.13 14.47
N ASP A 102 10.69 -13.25 15.57
CA ASP A 102 9.23 -13.12 15.65
C ASP A 102 8.80 -11.76 16.26
N ASP A 103 9.73 -10.80 16.42
CA ASP A 103 9.40 -9.41 16.77
C ASP A 103 8.63 -8.73 15.62
N PRO A 104 7.34 -8.41 15.79
CA PRO A 104 6.53 -7.79 14.73
C PRO A 104 7.03 -6.38 14.36
N ALA A 105 7.83 -5.73 15.21
CA ALA A 105 8.42 -4.42 14.98
C ALA A 105 9.84 -4.48 14.40
N ARG A 106 10.43 -5.66 14.16
CA ARG A 106 11.81 -5.82 13.63
C ARG A 106 12.08 -5.02 12.36
N HIS A 107 11.06 -4.88 11.52
CA HIS A 107 11.18 -4.12 10.27
C HIS A 107 11.52 -2.64 10.50
N ARG A 108 11.18 -2.07 11.67
CA ARG A 108 11.42 -0.66 11.99
C ARG A 108 12.90 -0.36 12.29
N SER A 109 13.68 -1.36 12.69
CA SER A 109 15.12 -1.22 12.92
C SER A 109 15.96 -1.60 11.69
N ASP A 110 15.34 -2.11 10.63
CA ASP A 110 16.02 -2.43 9.38
C ASP A 110 16.52 -1.15 8.68
N GLN A 111 17.78 -1.15 8.25
CA GLN A 111 18.42 0.00 7.60
C GLN A 111 17.70 0.45 6.33
N LEU A 112 17.09 -0.48 5.57
CA LEU A 112 16.35 -0.15 4.36
C LEU A 112 15.05 0.60 4.69
N PHE A 113 14.38 0.22 5.78
CA PHE A 113 13.21 0.94 6.28
C PHE A 113 13.60 2.34 6.77
N VAL A 114 14.68 2.45 7.55
CA VAL A 114 15.21 3.73 8.03
C VAL A 114 15.58 4.65 6.86
N HIS A 115 16.20 4.12 5.81
CA HIS A 115 16.57 4.91 4.63
C HIS A 115 15.33 5.43 3.88
N ALA A 116 14.27 4.61 3.76
CA ALA A 116 13.00 5.04 3.19
C ALA A 116 12.32 6.13 4.03
N GLN A 117 12.41 6.05 5.37
CA GLN A 117 11.92 7.11 6.25
C GLN A 117 12.72 8.40 6.08
N ALA A 118 14.05 8.32 6.00
CA ALA A 118 14.90 9.48 5.75
C ALA A 118 14.57 10.16 4.40
N TYR A 119 14.25 9.39 3.37
CA TYR A 119 13.77 9.94 2.10
C TYR A 119 12.46 10.72 2.28
N ALA A 120 11.52 10.19 3.07
CA ALA A 120 10.27 10.87 3.39
C ALA A 120 10.51 12.19 4.13
N ASP A 121 11.33 12.14 5.18
CA ASP A 121 11.65 13.28 6.04
C ASP A 121 12.36 14.41 5.27
N MET A 122 13.19 14.06 4.29
CA MET A 122 13.84 15.03 3.40
C MET A 122 12.87 15.63 2.37
N THR A 123 11.97 14.82 1.83
CA THR A 123 11.07 15.22 0.74
C THR A 123 9.96 16.14 1.21
N ASP A 124 9.40 15.87 2.38
CA ASP A 124 8.26 16.57 2.97
C ASP A 124 8.43 18.10 3.08
N PRO A 125 9.53 18.66 3.64
CA PRO A 125 9.74 20.11 3.67
C PRO A 125 9.90 20.71 2.26
N VAL A 126 10.51 19.99 1.31
CA VAL A 126 10.68 20.45 -0.07
C VAL A 126 9.32 20.57 -0.76
N MET A 127 8.47 19.56 -0.63
CA MET A 127 7.14 19.57 -1.24
C MET A 127 6.26 20.67 -0.64
N ARG A 128 6.31 20.89 0.68
CA ARG A 128 5.62 22.01 1.33
C ARG A 128 6.08 23.37 0.82
N ALA A 129 7.40 23.57 0.68
CA ALA A 129 7.95 24.83 0.18
C ALA A 129 7.60 25.07 -1.29
N LEU A 130 7.50 24.00 -2.09
CA LEU A 130 7.21 24.07 -3.51
C LEU A 130 5.71 24.32 -3.79
N ALA A 131 4.81 23.84 -2.92
CA ALA A 131 3.35 23.97 -3.09
C ALA A 131 2.85 25.38 -3.50
N PRO A 132 3.17 26.49 -2.79
CA PRO A 132 2.71 27.82 -3.20
C PRO A 132 3.30 28.27 -4.54
N VAL A 133 4.52 27.85 -4.88
CA VAL A 133 5.17 28.18 -6.16
C VAL A 133 4.45 27.48 -7.32
N LEU A 134 4.04 26.23 -7.13
CA LEU A 134 3.29 25.46 -8.14
C LEU A 134 1.92 26.07 -8.41
N VAL A 135 1.22 26.48 -7.35
CA VAL A 135 -0.07 27.19 -7.47
C VAL A 135 0.09 28.47 -8.30
N LEU A 136 1.13 29.27 -8.01
CA LEU A 136 1.38 30.51 -8.76
C LEU A 136 1.79 30.26 -10.22
N ARG A 137 2.53 29.18 -10.49
CA ARG A 137 2.93 28.82 -11.86
C ARG A 137 1.76 28.27 -12.68
N GLY A 138 0.82 27.59 -12.05
CA GLY A 138 -0.34 26.99 -12.73
C GLY A 138 0.03 25.91 -13.74
N ASP A 139 1.21 25.29 -13.59
CA ASP A 139 1.68 24.23 -14.48
C ASP A 139 1.19 22.86 -13.97
N ALA A 140 0.35 22.21 -14.77
CA ALA A 140 -0.25 20.92 -14.43
C ALA A 140 0.80 19.79 -14.32
N ALA A 141 1.84 19.80 -15.16
CA ALA A 141 2.86 18.76 -15.15
C ALA A 141 3.74 18.87 -13.89
N LEU A 142 4.06 20.10 -13.47
CA LEU A 142 4.83 20.32 -12.23
C LEU A 142 4.01 19.99 -10.99
N THR A 143 2.72 20.31 -11.00
CA THR A 143 1.79 19.95 -9.92
C THR A 143 1.67 18.43 -9.79
N ASP A 144 1.44 17.73 -10.90
CA ASP A 144 1.32 16.26 -10.91
C ASP A 144 2.62 15.57 -10.46
N ALA A 145 3.78 16.08 -10.88
CA ALA A 145 5.08 15.60 -10.41
C ALA A 145 5.26 15.77 -8.90
N ALA A 146 4.95 16.95 -8.36
CA ALA A 146 5.07 17.22 -6.93
C ALA A 146 4.09 16.37 -6.08
N GLU A 147 2.84 16.21 -6.53
CA GLU A 147 1.87 15.33 -5.89
C GLU A 147 2.32 13.87 -5.91
N THR A 148 2.92 13.42 -7.01
CA THR A 148 3.47 12.07 -7.15
C THR A 148 4.60 11.83 -6.16
N ILE A 149 5.54 12.78 -6.05
CA ILE A 149 6.64 12.72 -5.08
C ILE A 149 6.10 12.70 -3.65
N ALA A 150 5.22 13.63 -3.29
CA ALA A 150 4.65 13.73 -1.96
C ALA A 150 3.85 12.48 -1.56
N TRP A 151 3.11 11.90 -2.50
CA TRP A 151 2.39 10.65 -2.25
C TRP A 151 3.36 9.51 -1.96
N PHE A 152 4.34 9.29 -2.85
CA PHE A 152 5.20 8.12 -2.73
C PHE A 152 6.24 8.22 -1.62
N SER A 153 6.65 9.42 -1.23
CA SER A 153 7.52 9.60 -0.06
C SER A 153 6.90 9.00 1.21
N THR A 154 5.58 9.10 1.36
CA THR A 154 4.86 8.50 2.51
C THR A 154 4.52 7.02 2.32
N LEU A 155 4.44 6.54 1.08
CA LEU A 155 4.10 5.14 0.77
C LEU A 155 5.28 4.18 0.97
N LEU A 156 6.51 4.61 0.67
CA LEU A 156 7.66 3.72 0.56
C LEU A 156 7.98 2.98 1.86
N ALA A 157 8.13 3.68 2.98
CA ALA A 157 8.52 3.07 4.25
C ALA A 157 7.53 1.97 4.70
N PRO A 158 6.19 2.19 4.72
CA PRO A 158 5.23 1.12 5.02
C PRO A 158 5.32 -0.11 4.10
N LYS A 159 5.50 0.08 2.78
CA LYS A 159 5.60 -1.05 1.83
C LYS A 159 6.89 -1.83 2.01
N ILE A 160 8.00 -1.13 2.23
CA ILE A 160 9.31 -1.72 2.53
C ILE A 160 9.25 -2.47 3.87
N GLY A 161 8.66 -1.86 4.89
CA GLY A 161 8.50 -2.46 6.21
C GLY A 161 7.71 -3.76 6.16
N ARG A 162 6.59 -3.79 5.41
CA ARG A 162 5.82 -5.02 5.18
C ARG A 162 6.64 -6.08 4.46
N ALA A 163 7.37 -5.71 3.39
CA ALA A 163 8.21 -6.65 2.65
C ALA A 163 9.29 -7.30 3.54
N ILE A 164 9.88 -6.53 4.45
CA ILE A 164 10.88 -7.01 5.42
C ILE A 164 10.21 -7.88 6.49
N ALA A 165 9.05 -7.48 7.01
CA ALA A 165 8.33 -8.22 8.03
C ALA A 165 7.95 -9.62 7.56
N THR A 166 7.45 -9.76 6.32
CA THR A 166 7.04 -11.03 5.72
C THR A 166 8.14 -11.74 4.94
N ARG A 167 9.40 -11.30 5.08
CA ARG A 167 10.54 -11.93 4.40
C ARG A 167 10.81 -13.36 4.88
N ALA A 168 10.49 -13.68 6.13
CA ALA A 168 10.66 -15.05 6.64
C ALA A 168 9.84 -16.07 5.85
N ASP A 169 8.65 -15.68 5.37
CA ASP A 169 7.78 -16.52 4.53
C ASP A 169 8.47 -16.97 3.22
N LEU A 170 9.46 -16.20 2.72
CA LEU A 170 10.29 -16.57 1.57
C LEU A 170 11.38 -17.58 1.91
N ALA A 171 11.79 -17.70 3.17
CA ALA A 171 12.77 -18.70 3.59
C ALA A 171 12.16 -20.11 3.52
N ASP A 172 10.86 -20.21 3.80
CA ASP A 172 10.10 -21.46 3.78
C ASP A 172 9.71 -21.88 2.35
N ASP A 173 9.47 -20.92 1.45
CA ASP A 173 9.33 -21.16 -0.01
C ASP A 173 10.14 -20.14 -0.82
N PRO A 174 11.41 -20.46 -1.16
CA PRO A 174 12.28 -19.60 -1.96
C PRO A 174 11.75 -19.35 -3.38
N THR A 175 10.83 -20.18 -3.86
CA THR A 175 10.16 -20.02 -5.16
C THR A 175 8.86 -19.24 -5.07
N GLY A 176 8.51 -18.75 -3.89
CA GLY A 176 7.31 -17.98 -3.55
C GLY A 176 7.24 -16.62 -4.25
N ARG A 177 7.17 -16.64 -5.59
CA ARG A 177 7.04 -15.44 -6.45
C ARG A 177 5.81 -14.63 -6.10
N GLN A 178 4.72 -15.30 -5.74
CA GLN A 178 3.47 -14.70 -5.29
C GLN A 178 3.40 -14.48 -3.76
N SER A 179 4.54 -14.30 -3.09
CA SER A 179 4.57 -13.98 -1.66
C SER A 179 4.21 -12.53 -1.35
N ASP A 180 3.80 -12.29 -0.11
CA ASP A 180 3.51 -10.96 0.41
C ASP A 180 4.72 -10.02 0.33
N ALA A 181 5.91 -10.58 0.62
CA ALA A 181 7.18 -9.87 0.56
C ALA A 181 7.49 -9.39 -0.86
N ASN A 182 7.39 -10.26 -1.86
CA ASN A 182 7.64 -9.91 -3.26
C ASN A 182 6.60 -8.90 -3.77
N GLY A 183 5.32 -9.07 -3.43
CA GLY A 183 4.27 -8.12 -3.83
C GLY A 183 4.45 -6.74 -3.22
N SER A 184 4.81 -6.67 -1.95
CA SER A 184 5.08 -5.40 -1.26
C SER A 184 6.33 -4.72 -1.80
N ALA A 185 7.40 -5.48 -2.04
CA ALA A 185 8.61 -4.98 -2.69
C ALA A 185 8.34 -4.47 -4.10
N LYS A 186 7.54 -5.18 -4.92
CA LYS A 186 7.15 -4.73 -6.27
C LYS A 186 6.49 -3.36 -6.24
N VAL A 187 5.53 -3.16 -5.33
CA VAL A 187 4.85 -1.86 -5.19
C VAL A 187 5.84 -0.76 -4.84
N ALA A 188 6.75 -1.00 -3.90
CA ALA A 188 7.78 -0.02 -3.54
C ALA A 188 8.68 0.33 -4.75
N ARG A 189 9.16 -0.67 -5.50
CA ARG A 189 10.01 -0.44 -6.68
C ARG A 189 9.29 0.33 -7.80
N LEU A 190 8.01 0.05 -8.04
CA LEU A 190 7.19 0.81 -8.98
C LEU A 190 6.99 2.27 -8.53
N ALA A 191 6.78 2.49 -7.23
CA ALA A 191 6.68 3.82 -6.63
C ALA A 191 7.98 4.62 -6.74
N ILE A 192 9.13 3.98 -6.53
CA ILE A 192 10.46 4.58 -6.74
C ILE A 192 10.61 5.00 -8.20
N ALA A 193 10.32 4.11 -9.15
CA ALA A 193 10.45 4.41 -10.58
C ALA A 193 9.61 5.62 -11.01
N GLU A 194 8.38 5.75 -10.50
CA GLU A 194 7.53 6.92 -10.77
C GLU A 194 8.06 8.17 -10.05
N SER A 195 8.51 8.06 -8.80
CA SER A 195 9.09 9.17 -8.04
C SER A 195 10.34 9.74 -8.73
N ARG A 196 11.20 8.88 -9.28
CA ARG A 196 12.38 9.28 -10.06
C ARG A 196 11.98 10.08 -11.30
N ARG A 197 10.96 9.64 -12.04
CA ARG A 197 10.44 10.37 -13.21
C ARG A 197 9.91 11.75 -12.79
N ALA A 198 9.13 11.81 -11.72
CA ALA A 198 8.58 13.05 -11.20
C ALA A 198 9.68 14.03 -10.73
N TRP A 199 10.72 13.55 -10.06
CA TRP A 199 11.89 14.37 -9.73
C TRP A 199 12.57 14.91 -10.99
N GLY A 200 12.71 14.09 -12.04
CA GLY A 200 13.21 14.53 -13.34
C GLY A 200 12.44 15.72 -13.92
N VAL A 201 11.10 15.68 -13.86
CA VAL A 201 10.23 16.78 -14.31
C VAL A 201 10.50 18.07 -13.53
N LEU A 202 10.60 18.00 -12.20
CA LEU A 202 10.87 19.17 -11.36
C LEU A 202 12.28 19.73 -11.58
N MET A 203 13.28 18.86 -11.73
CA MET A 203 14.68 19.26 -11.95
C MET A 203 14.85 19.99 -13.28
N GLU A 204 14.25 19.47 -14.35
CA GLU A 204 14.32 20.09 -15.69
C GLU A 204 13.70 21.49 -15.67
N ALA A 205 12.50 21.64 -15.10
CA ALA A 205 11.80 22.91 -15.04
C ALA A 205 12.48 23.93 -14.11
N GLY A 206 13.13 23.46 -13.04
CA GLY A 206 13.88 24.28 -12.11
C GLY A 206 15.29 24.64 -12.57
N LYS A 207 15.79 24.02 -13.66
CA LYS A 207 17.21 24.02 -14.04
C LYS A 207 18.11 23.67 -12.85
N ALA A 208 17.69 22.66 -12.08
CA ALA A 208 18.36 22.28 -10.85
C ALA A 208 19.80 21.85 -11.13
N THR A 209 20.72 22.19 -10.22
CA THR A 209 22.11 21.75 -10.29
C THR A 209 22.20 20.25 -10.00
N ALA A 210 23.23 19.59 -10.53
CA ALA A 210 23.42 18.14 -10.39
C ALA A 210 23.76 17.67 -8.96
N ASP A 211 23.89 18.59 -8.00
CA ASP A 211 24.32 18.37 -6.62
C ASP A 211 23.31 18.91 -5.58
N GLY A 212 22.13 19.36 -6.01
CA GLY A 212 21.09 19.88 -5.12
C GLY A 212 20.24 18.80 -4.44
N VAL A 213 19.32 19.23 -3.56
CA VAL A 213 18.36 18.34 -2.86
C VAL A 213 17.61 17.39 -3.80
N PRO A 214 17.12 17.81 -4.99
CA PRO A 214 16.50 16.88 -5.93
C PRO A 214 17.43 15.76 -6.42
N ALA A 215 18.70 16.06 -6.66
CA ALA A 215 19.69 15.06 -7.07
C ALA A 215 19.98 14.07 -5.93
N ALA A 216 20.11 14.57 -4.69
CA ALA A 216 20.23 13.72 -3.50
C ALA A 216 19.01 12.82 -3.30
N ALA A 217 17.79 13.34 -3.53
CA ALA A 217 16.55 12.57 -3.45
C ALA A 217 16.52 11.41 -4.46
N VAL A 218 16.94 11.67 -5.69
CA VAL A 218 17.08 10.61 -6.71
C VAL A 218 18.14 9.59 -6.29
N GLN A 219 19.29 10.01 -5.78
CA GLN A 219 20.31 9.07 -5.30
C GLN A 219 19.79 8.17 -4.17
N MET A 220 19.06 8.71 -3.19
CA MET A 220 18.45 7.90 -2.13
C MET A 220 17.46 6.88 -2.69
N LEU A 221 16.64 7.27 -3.66
CA LEU A 221 15.72 6.35 -4.35
C LEU A 221 16.47 5.22 -5.07
N ASP A 222 17.59 5.53 -5.72
CA ASP A 222 18.42 4.55 -6.42
C ASP A 222 19.03 3.54 -5.45
N ASP A 223 19.55 4.02 -4.32
CA ASP A 223 20.13 3.18 -3.28
C ASP A 223 19.08 2.27 -2.63
N ILE A 224 17.84 2.77 -2.44
CA ILE A 224 16.72 1.99 -1.93
C ILE A 224 16.30 0.92 -2.96
N ASP A 225 16.18 1.26 -4.25
CA ASP A 225 15.78 0.30 -5.28
C ASP A 225 16.82 -0.82 -5.45
N LEU A 226 18.11 -0.47 -5.39
CA LEU A 226 19.21 -1.45 -5.46
C LEU A 226 19.11 -2.46 -4.31
N GLN A 227 18.92 -1.98 -3.08
CA GLN A 227 18.76 -2.86 -1.91
C GLN A 227 17.48 -3.70 -1.98
N LEU A 228 16.38 -3.15 -2.50
CA LEU A 228 15.16 -3.92 -2.74
C LEU A 228 15.37 -5.02 -3.77
N ALA A 229 16.07 -4.73 -4.86
CA ALA A 229 16.37 -5.71 -5.90
C ALA A 229 17.27 -6.85 -5.39
N GLU A 230 18.26 -6.52 -4.55
CA GLU A 230 19.14 -7.52 -3.92
C GLU A 230 18.38 -8.42 -2.94
N ARG A 231 17.53 -7.83 -2.09
CA ARG A 231 16.81 -8.57 -1.03
C ARG A 231 15.60 -9.33 -1.54
N PHE A 232 14.95 -8.84 -2.61
CA PHE A 232 13.73 -9.40 -3.20
C PHE A 232 13.90 -9.55 -4.72
N PRO A 233 14.76 -10.48 -5.18
CA PRO A 233 15.09 -10.61 -6.61
C PRO A 233 13.88 -10.97 -7.48
N LEU A 234 12.89 -11.68 -6.92
CA LEU A 234 11.67 -12.09 -7.61
C LEU A 234 10.54 -11.06 -7.50
N ALA A 235 10.77 -9.89 -6.89
CA ALA A 235 9.72 -8.89 -6.68
C ALA A 235 9.04 -8.49 -7.99
N MET A 236 9.80 -8.25 -9.07
CA MET A 236 9.22 -7.82 -10.34
C MET A 236 8.43 -8.93 -11.06
N GLU A 237 8.68 -10.19 -10.73
CA GLU A 237 7.91 -11.35 -11.23
C GLU A 237 6.53 -11.47 -10.55
N PHE A 238 6.33 -10.87 -9.37
CA PHE A 238 5.04 -10.89 -8.69
C PHE A 238 3.91 -10.30 -9.55
N VAL A 239 2.81 -11.02 -9.73
CA VAL A 239 1.63 -10.57 -10.47
C VAL A 239 0.66 -9.89 -9.54
N ARG A 240 0.51 -8.57 -9.69
CA ARG A 240 -0.46 -7.81 -8.91
C ARG A 240 -1.88 -8.08 -9.41
N PRO A 241 -2.81 -8.43 -8.52
CA PRO A 241 -4.23 -8.58 -8.84
C PRO A 241 -4.77 -7.41 -9.66
N GLY A 242 -5.35 -7.69 -10.84
CA GLY A 242 -5.97 -6.68 -11.69
C GLY A 242 -5.03 -5.74 -12.44
N PHE A 243 -3.88 -5.39 -11.86
CA PHE A 243 -2.92 -4.45 -12.46
C PHE A 243 -2.02 -5.13 -13.50
N ASP A 244 -1.50 -6.33 -13.19
CA ASP A 244 -0.53 -7.03 -14.04
C ASP A 244 -1.18 -8.18 -14.83
N GLU A 245 -2.51 -8.33 -14.74
CA GLU A 245 -3.30 -9.36 -15.39
C GLU A 245 -4.12 -8.77 -16.56
N PRO A 246 -3.68 -8.90 -17.82
CA PRO A 246 -4.27 -8.15 -18.93
C PRO A 246 -5.77 -8.41 -19.13
N ALA A 247 -6.23 -9.65 -18.95
CA ALA A 247 -7.65 -9.99 -19.10
C ALA A 247 -8.51 -9.34 -18.01
N VAL A 248 -8.04 -9.38 -16.76
CA VAL A 248 -8.71 -8.70 -15.64
C VAL A 248 -8.66 -7.19 -15.86
N ALA A 249 -7.52 -6.62 -16.25
CA ALA A 249 -7.39 -5.21 -16.58
C ALA A 249 -8.37 -4.76 -17.69
N ALA A 250 -8.67 -5.65 -18.65
CA ALA A 250 -9.63 -5.43 -19.73
C ALA A 250 -11.11 -5.63 -19.33
N GLY A 251 -11.42 -5.82 -18.04
CA GLY A 251 -12.80 -5.92 -17.55
C GLY A 251 -13.33 -7.35 -17.39
N ALA A 252 -12.52 -8.40 -17.58
CA ALA A 252 -12.98 -9.77 -17.38
C ALA A 252 -13.36 -10.03 -15.90
N GLN A 253 -14.43 -10.81 -15.67
CA GLN A 253 -14.80 -11.31 -14.34
C GLN A 253 -13.64 -12.10 -13.73
N THR A 254 -13.47 -12.01 -12.42
CA THR A 254 -12.52 -12.85 -11.70
C THR A 254 -13.23 -13.74 -10.70
N ARG A 255 -12.80 -14.99 -10.67
CA ARG A 255 -13.31 -16.04 -9.78
C ARG A 255 -12.20 -16.59 -8.89
N LEU A 256 -11.01 -15.99 -8.94
CA LEU A 256 -9.87 -16.40 -8.13
C LEU A 256 -10.09 -15.90 -6.70
N PRO A 257 -9.90 -16.74 -5.66
CA PRO A 257 -9.98 -16.27 -4.29
C PRO A 257 -8.85 -15.26 -3.96
N PRO A 258 -9.00 -14.42 -2.92
CA PRO A 258 -8.10 -13.29 -2.60
C PRO A 258 -6.60 -13.60 -2.48
N CYS A 259 -6.25 -14.87 -2.25
CA CYS A 259 -4.86 -15.34 -2.05
C CYS A 259 -4.49 -16.52 -2.96
N ALA A 260 -5.30 -16.84 -3.97
CA ALA A 260 -4.89 -17.85 -4.94
C ALA A 260 -3.62 -17.38 -5.68
N PRO A 261 -2.69 -18.32 -5.98
CA PRO A 261 -1.59 -18.05 -6.90
C PRO A 261 -2.14 -17.49 -8.20
N ARG A 262 -1.49 -16.43 -8.70
CA ARG A 262 -1.81 -15.80 -9.98
C ARG A 262 -0.82 -16.28 -11.02
N ASP A 263 -1.32 -16.55 -12.22
CA ASP A 263 -0.49 -16.97 -13.33
C ASP A 263 0.47 -15.85 -13.71
N LEU A 264 1.75 -16.20 -13.85
CA LEU A 264 2.77 -15.28 -14.33
C LEU A 264 2.40 -14.83 -15.75
N PRO A 265 2.50 -13.53 -16.08
CA PRO A 265 2.38 -13.10 -17.45
C PRO A 265 3.41 -13.86 -18.29
N ALA A 266 2.97 -14.44 -19.41
CA ALA A 266 3.87 -15.14 -20.33
C ALA A 266 5.06 -14.22 -20.66
N ALA A 267 6.29 -14.74 -20.54
CA ALA A 267 7.49 -14.00 -20.86
C ALA A 267 7.34 -13.38 -22.27
N ARG A 268 7.32 -12.06 -22.33
CA ARG A 268 7.32 -11.30 -23.59
C ARG A 268 8.73 -11.21 -24.15
#